data_AF-A0A8J7SCW7-F1
#
_entry.id   AF-A0A8J7SCW7-F1
#
_cell.length_a   1.000
_cell.length_b   1.000
_cell.length_c   1.000
_cell.angle_alpha   90.00
_cell.angle_beta   90.00
_cell.angle_gamma   90.00
#
_symmetry.space_group_name_H-M   'P 1'
#
loop_
_entity.id
_entity.type
_entity.pdbx_description
1 polymer ?
#
loop_
_entity_poly.entity_id
_entity_poly.type
_entity_poly.pdbx_seq_one_letter_code
_entity_poly.pdbx_strand_id
1 'polypeptide(L)'
;MTKKYLAMLVFVLLAGCSSAPSKEQVKESMKKLIPVDFQVVDVRAVSQVPGLVEVVIKAGNQPMVIYMDKKAKYVLSGSLMEVDTKKNLTRETVTKYQTK
;
A
#
# COMPACT_ATOMS: atom_id res chain seq x y z
N MET A 1 -13.86 41.54 32.97
CA MET A 1 -14.01 41.09 31.56
C MET A 1 -12.63 40.74 31.02
N THR A 2 -12.54 39.76 30.13
CA THR A 2 -11.32 39.17 29.49
C THR A 2 -10.64 38.04 30.27
N LYS A 3 -10.10 37.06 29.53
CA LYS A 3 -9.54 35.75 29.92
C LYS A 3 -10.53 34.56 29.98
N LYS A 4 -11.46 34.47 29.02
CA LYS A 4 -12.22 33.24 28.69
C LYS A 4 -11.69 32.53 27.41
N TYR A 5 -10.47 32.81 26.98
CA TYR A 5 -9.91 32.30 25.72
C TYR A 5 -8.65 31.44 25.89
N LEU A 6 -8.54 30.67 26.99
CA LEU A 6 -7.38 29.78 27.19
C LEU A 6 -7.71 28.29 27.01
N ALA A 7 -8.97 27.92 26.77
CA ALA A 7 -9.41 26.52 26.73
C ALA A 7 -9.70 25.98 25.31
N MET A 8 -9.16 26.60 24.26
CA MET A 8 -9.53 26.23 22.88
C MET A 8 -8.32 26.23 21.94
N LEU A 9 -7.31 25.37 22.17
CA LEU A 9 -6.22 25.19 21.21
C LEU A 9 -5.41 23.89 21.34
N VAL A 10 -5.98 22.80 21.87
CA VAL A 10 -5.27 21.50 21.96
C VAL A 10 -6.17 20.32 21.55
N PHE A 11 -6.76 20.38 20.35
CA PHE A 11 -7.50 19.22 19.81
C PHE A 11 -7.42 19.09 18.29
N VAL A 12 -6.25 19.34 17.69
CA VAL A 12 -6.02 19.07 16.26
C VAL A 12 -4.63 18.48 16.04
N LEU A 13 -4.39 17.25 16.50
CA LEU A 13 -3.21 16.47 16.10
C LEU A 13 -3.54 14.98 15.82
N LEU A 14 -4.78 14.66 15.45
CA LEU A 14 -5.14 13.35 14.87
C LEU A 14 -5.20 13.46 13.34
N ALA A 15 -4.19 14.06 12.71
CA ALA A 15 -4.06 14.05 11.26
C ALA A 15 -3.44 12.72 10.81
N GLY A 16 -4.27 11.67 10.82
CA GLY A 16 -4.19 10.49 9.97
C GLY A 16 -2.81 9.84 9.81
N CYS A 17 -2.42 9.00 10.77
CA CYS A 17 -1.52 7.89 10.48
C CYS A 17 -2.26 6.96 9.50
N SER A 18 -2.25 7.30 8.22
CA SER A 18 -2.88 6.48 7.19
C SER A 18 -1.96 5.27 6.98
N SER A 19 -2.23 4.24 7.78
CA SER A 19 -1.69 2.90 7.66
C SER A 19 -2.06 2.34 6.28
N ALA A 20 -1.22 1.46 5.75
CA ALA A 20 -1.57 0.70 4.56
C ALA A 20 -2.91 -0.06 4.79
N PRO A 21 -3.69 -0.35 3.73
CA PRO A 21 -4.92 -1.12 3.84
C PRO A 21 -4.64 -2.51 4.42
N SER A 22 -5.63 -3.11 5.08
CA SER A 22 -5.52 -4.48 5.57
C SER A 22 -5.50 -5.49 4.41
N LYS A 23 -5.01 -6.71 4.66
CA LYS A 23 -5.02 -7.79 3.66
C LYS A 23 -6.43 -8.14 3.19
N GLU A 24 -7.41 -8.05 4.08
CA GLU A 24 -8.82 -8.31 3.81
C GLU A 24 -9.40 -7.23 2.89
N GLN A 25 -9.13 -5.95 3.18
CA GLN A 25 -9.53 -4.83 2.32
C GLN A 25 -8.93 -4.96 0.92
N VAL A 26 -7.64 -5.29 0.85
CA VAL A 26 -6.96 -5.59 -0.42
C VAL A 26 -7.66 -6.74 -1.15
N LYS A 27 -7.94 -7.85 -0.47
CA LYS A 27 -8.59 -9.03 -1.07
C LYS A 27 -9.98 -8.69 -1.62
N GLU A 28 -10.78 -7.94 -0.88
CA GLU A 28 -12.11 -7.51 -1.29
C GLU A 28 -12.08 -6.63 -2.54
N SER A 29 -11.21 -5.62 -2.56
CA SER A 29 -11.05 -4.74 -3.72
C SER A 29 -10.53 -5.50 -4.95
N MET A 30 -9.52 -6.35 -4.77
CA MET A 30 -8.85 -7.03 -5.89
C MET A 30 -9.69 -8.13 -6.54
N LYS A 31 -10.64 -8.74 -5.82
CA LYS A 31 -11.61 -9.69 -6.40
C LYS A 31 -12.42 -9.10 -7.57
N LYS A 32 -12.57 -7.78 -7.63
CA LYS A 32 -13.26 -7.09 -8.74
C LYS A 32 -12.46 -7.08 -10.03
N LEU A 33 -11.14 -7.26 -9.96
CA LEU A 33 -10.21 -7.23 -11.09
C LEU A 33 -9.65 -8.61 -11.43
N ILE A 34 -9.45 -9.47 -10.42
CA ILE A 34 -8.86 -10.79 -10.56
C ILE A 34 -9.94 -11.85 -10.25
N PRO A 35 -10.52 -12.50 -11.27
CA PRO A 35 -11.64 -13.43 -11.11
C PRO A 35 -11.21 -14.85 -10.69
N VAL A 36 -10.01 -15.01 -10.14
CA VAL A 36 -9.47 -16.29 -9.66
C VAL A 36 -9.11 -16.18 -8.19
N ASP A 37 -8.94 -17.31 -7.49
CA ASP A 37 -8.49 -17.27 -6.10
C ASP A 37 -7.01 -16.85 -6.01
N PHE A 38 -6.71 -16.06 -4.99
CA PHE A 38 -5.38 -15.58 -4.69
C PHE A 38 -5.22 -15.31 -3.19
N GLN A 39 -3.98 -15.37 -2.73
CA GLN A 39 -3.60 -15.00 -1.37
C GLN A 39 -2.93 -13.64 -1.38
N VAL A 40 -3.31 -12.76 -0.43
CA VAL A 40 -2.56 -11.53 -0.14
C VAL A 40 -1.42 -11.88 0.83
N VAL A 41 -0.19 -11.89 0.33
CA VAL A 41 0.99 -12.35 1.06
C VAL A 41 1.59 -11.22 1.88
N ASP A 42 1.68 -10.03 1.31
CA ASP A 42 2.23 -8.86 1.99
C ASP A 42 1.56 -7.56 1.52
N VAL A 43 1.50 -6.58 2.42
CA VAL A 43 0.95 -5.25 2.16
C VAL A 43 1.80 -4.25 2.93
N ARG A 44 2.47 -3.33 2.22
CA ARG A 44 3.38 -2.37 2.83
C ARG A 44 3.34 -1.02 2.11
N ALA A 45 3.49 0.06 2.87
CA ALA A 45 3.68 1.37 2.28
C ALA A 45 5.05 1.44 1.59
N VAL A 46 5.11 2.11 0.44
CA VAL A 46 6.37 2.42 -0.23
C VAL A 46 6.92 3.70 0.40
N SER A 47 7.99 3.57 1.21
CA SER A 47 8.55 4.68 1.99
C SER A 47 8.96 5.90 1.14
N GLN A 48 9.44 5.65 -0.08
CA GLN A 48 9.96 6.68 -0.98
C GLN A 48 8.87 7.33 -1.84
N VAL A 49 7.65 6.77 -1.89
CA VAL A 49 6.55 7.26 -2.73
C VAL A 49 5.30 7.44 -1.86
N PRO A 50 5.08 8.63 -1.29
CA PRO A 50 3.96 8.90 -0.40
C PRO A 50 2.60 8.55 -1.04
N GLY A 51 1.78 7.81 -0.31
CA GLY A 51 0.45 7.41 -0.77
C GLY A 51 0.42 6.09 -1.54
N LEU A 52 1.58 5.58 -1.97
CA LEU A 52 1.70 4.32 -2.68
C LEU A 52 1.87 3.15 -1.70
N VAL A 53 1.10 2.10 -1.92
CA VAL A 53 1.16 0.83 -1.19
C VAL A 53 1.56 -0.25 -2.17
N GLU A 54 2.58 -1.01 -1.83
CA GLU A 54 2.99 -2.22 -2.53
C GLU A 54 2.27 -3.42 -1.92
N VAL A 55 1.66 -4.23 -2.77
CA VAL A 55 0.94 -5.43 -2.39
C VAL A 55 1.52 -6.61 -3.14
N VAL A 56 1.83 -7.66 -2.40
CA VAL A 56 2.24 -8.95 -2.98
C VAL A 56 1.09 -9.92 -2.86
N ILE A 57 0.62 -10.42 -3.99
CA ILE A 57 -0.36 -11.51 -4.06
C ILE A 57 0.28 -12.76 -4.64
N LYS A 58 -0.28 -13.94 -4.34
CA LYS A 58 0.07 -15.20 -4.97
C LYS A 58 -1.19 -15.84 -5.56
N ALA A 59 -1.13 -16.19 -6.83
CA ALA A 59 -2.09 -17.10 -7.47
C ALA A 59 -1.34 -18.41 -7.77
N GLY A 60 -1.64 -19.46 -7.00
CA GLY A 60 -0.75 -20.63 -6.93
C GLY A 60 0.65 -20.26 -6.42
N ASN A 61 1.70 -20.70 -7.12
CA ASN A 61 3.09 -20.45 -6.75
C ASN A 61 3.71 -19.19 -7.37
N GLN A 62 2.97 -18.45 -8.20
CA GLN A 62 3.50 -17.28 -8.88
C GLN A 62 3.19 -16.01 -8.06
N PRO A 63 4.20 -15.33 -7.47
CA PRO A 63 3.98 -14.06 -6.83
C PRO A 63 3.79 -12.95 -7.88
N MET A 64 2.83 -12.08 -7.62
CA MET A 64 2.57 -10.88 -8.39
C MET A 64 2.65 -9.67 -7.46
N VAL A 65 3.31 -8.62 -7.92
CA VAL A 65 3.40 -7.35 -7.21
C VAL A 65 2.52 -6.34 -7.92
N ILE A 66 1.66 -5.69 -7.16
CA ILE A 66 0.79 -4.61 -7.63
C ILE A 66 0.92 -3.42 -6.69
N TYR A 67 0.53 -2.26 -7.17
CA TYR A 67 0.52 -1.06 -6.36
C TYR A 67 -0.88 -0.48 -6.25
N MET A 68 -1.19 0.16 -5.12
CA MET A 68 -2.48 0.80 -4.89
C MET A 68 -2.37 2.02 -3.99
N ASP A 69 -3.44 2.80 -3.94
CA ASP A 69 -3.58 3.86 -2.96
C ASP A 69 -3.93 3.30 -1.57
N LYS A 70 -3.76 4.13 -0.53
CA LYS A 70 -4.00 3.73 0.86
C LYS A 70 -5.44 3.28 1.16
N LYS A 71 -6.42 3.59 0.29
CA LYS A 71 -7.82 3.18 0.43
C LYS A 71 -8.18 1.95 -0.40
N ALA A 72 -7.22 1.30 -1.05
CA ALA A 72 -7.42 0.15 -1.94
C ALA A 72 -8.51 0.41 -3.01
N LYS A 73 -8.57 1.63 -3.54
CA LYS A 73 -9.58 2.08 -4.51
C LYS A 73 -9.03 2.09 -5.94
N TYR A 74 -7.77 2.43 -6.10
CA TYR A 74 -7.08 2.51 -7.39
C TYR A 74 -5.90 1.56 -7.40
N VAL A 75 -5.70 0.87 -8.52
CA VAL A 75 -4.59 -0.05 -8.74
C VAL A 75 -3.73 0.49 -9.86
N LEU A 76 -2.41 0.45 -9.67
CA LEU A 76 -1.42 0.73 -10.69
C LEU A 76 -0.80 -0.60 -11.12
N SER A 77 -0.92 -0.91 -12.40
CA SER A 77 -0.29 -2.07 -13.03
C SER A 77 1.01 -1.63 -13.69
N GLY A 78 2.14 -2.25 -13.32
CA GLY A 78 3.45 -1.90 -13.85
C GLY A 78 4.58 -2.17 -12.86
N SER A 79 5.73 -1.55 -13.12
CA SER A 79 6.90 -1.61 -12.24
C SER A 79 7.19 -0.26 -11.60
N LEU A 80 7.59 -0.28 -10.33
CA LEU A 80 8.24 0.84 -9.66
C LEU A 80 9.74 0.77 -9.94
N MET A 81 10.23 1.76 -10.67
CA MET A 81 11.65 1.90 -10.98
C MET A 81 12.22 3.13 -10.27
N GLU A 82 13.36 2.96 -9.62
CA GLU A 82 14.15 4.08 -9.14
C GLU A 82 14.92 4.68 -10.32
N VAL A 83 14.71 5.97 -10.61
CA VAL A 83 15.23 6.61 -11.82
C VAL A 83 16.76 6.73 -11.76
N ASP A 84 17.29 7.17 -10.62
CA ASP A 84 18.73 7.47 -10.46
C ASP A 84 19.59 6.21 -10.60
N THR A 85 19.15 5.10 -10.00
CA THR A 85 19.90 3.84 -9.99
C THR A 85 19.47 2.89 -11.11
N LYS A 86 18.37 3.21 -11.81
CA LYS A 86 17.69 2.35 -12.79
C LYS A 86 17.22 1.00 -12.21
N LYS A 87 17.16 0.86 -10.89
CA LYS A 87 16.72 -0.38 -10.23
C LYS A 87 15.22 -0.58 -10.40
N ASN A 88 14.82 -1.80 -10.70
CA ASN A 88 13.42 -2.20 -10.72
C ASN A 88 13.06 -2.85 -9.38
N LEU A 89 12.48 -2.06 -8.47
CA LEU A 89 12.13 -2.48 -7.11
C LEU A 89 11.03 -3.54 -7.12
N THR A 90 10.15 -3.52 -8.12
CA THR A 90 9.14 -4.56 -8.33
C THR A 90 9.79 -5.91 -8.62
N ARG A 91 10.82 -5.94 -9.48
CA ARG A 91 11.55 -7.18 -9.82
C ARG A 91 12.27 -7.74 -8.60
N GLU A 92 12.92 -6.89 -7.80
CA GLU A 92 13.56 -7.31 -6.55
C GLU A 92 12.54 -7.95 -5.59
N THR A 93 11.35 -7.33 -5.46
CA THR A 93 10.26 -7.90 -4.68
C THR A 93 9.79 -9.24 -5.25
N VAL A 94 9.52 -9.34 -6.55
CA VAL A 94 9.10 -10.61 -7.18
C VAL A 94 10.12 -11.71 -6.88
N THR A 95 11.41 -11.46 -7.09
CA THR A 95 12.48 -12.43 -6.79
C THR A 95 12.46 -12.86 -5.32
N LYS A 96 12.29 -11.91 -4.37
CA LYS A 96 12.21 -12.20 -2.93
C LYS A 96 11.05 -13.13 -2.56
N TYR A 97 9.91 -13.05 -3.26
CA TYR A 97 8.71 -13.87 -2.97
C TYR A 97 8.58 -15.10 -3.88
N GLN A 98 9.43 -15.25 -4.89
CA GLN A 98 9.55 -16.48 -5.69
C GLN A 98 10.28 -17.58 -4.93
N THR A 99 11.25 -17.21 -4.10
CA THR A 99 12.08 -18.15 -3.32
C THR A 99 11.52 -18.46 -1.92
N LYS A 100 10.34 -17.92 -1.59
CA LYS A 100 9.61 -18.15 -0.33
C LYS A 100 8.33 -18.91 -0.58
#